data_AF-A0A414XHR8-F1
#
_entry.id   AF-A0A414XHR8-F1
#
_cell.length_a   1.000
_cell.length_b   1.000
_cell.length_c   1.000
_cell.angle_alpha   90.00
_cell.angle_beta   90.00
_cell.angle_gamma   90.00
#
_symmetry.space_group_name_H-M   'P 1'
#
loop_
_entity.id
_entity.type
_entity.pdbx_description
1 polymer ?
#
loop_
_entity_poly.entity_id
_entity_poly.type
_entity_poly.pdbx_seq_one_letter_code
_entity_poly.pdbx_strand_id
1 'polypeptide(L)'
;GDESIFKGIITSIGMDGDKGVSGTLHYRGYSTTILLESGRTMDSFTDATLGEIVSEVVEKYGNGISIVNNPAFKSRIPYVQMQEESAYEFLRRLAWQYGEWFYYNGQVLYFGNPYKEKDENLVYDIDMDSMHFSSCVAPFHFSRQDYLSDSHMDMFGDDSEAVRGINTYLANAMKTSEGMYRSQTTMYSHTATGHPLDIE
;
A
#
# COMPACT_ATOMS: atom_id res chain seq x y z
N GLY A 1 15.81 -23.71 -11.42
CA GLY A 1 15.22 -22.40 -11.16
C GLY A 1 13.91 -22.66 -10.48
N ASP A 2 13.59 -21.86 -9.45
CA ASP A 2 12.29 -21.94 -8.80
C ASP A 2 11.19 -21.53 -9.79
N GLU A 3 10.04 -22.18 -9.70
CA GLU A 3 8.92 -21.96 -10.62
C GLU A 3 8.24 -20.61 -10.29
N SER A 4 8.23 -19.68 -11.24
CA SER A 4 7.49 -18.43 -11.11
C SER A 4 6.00 -18.68 -11.39
N ILE A 5 5.21 -18.76 -10.32
CA ILE A 5 3.78 -19.08 -10.39
C ILE A 5 2.96 -17.81 -10.20
N PHE A 6 2.11 -17.51 -11.17
CA PHE A 6 1.06 -16.49 -11.05
C PHE A 6 -0.31 -17.15 -10.86
N LYS A 7 -1.04 -16.76 -9.82
CA LYS A 7 -2.42 -17.17 -9.55
C LYS A 7 -3.35 -15.99 -9.86
N GLY A 8 -4.33 -16.23 -10.71
CA GLY A 8 -5.30 -15.22 -11.10
C GLY A 8 -6.64 -15.84 -11.45
N ILE A 9 -7.62 -14.98 -11.69
CA ILE A 9 -8.97 -15.37 -12.08
C ILE A 9 -9.19 -14.92 -13.52
N ILE A 10 -9.56 -15.86 -14.40
CA ILE A 10 -9.94 -15.57 -15.78
C ILE A 10 -11.33 -14.92 -15.74
N THR A 11 -11.42 -13.69 -16.24
CA THR A 11 -12.65 -12.90 -16.25
C THR A 11 -13.25 -12.75 -17.64
N SER A 12 -12.48 -13.03 -18.70
CA SER A 12 -12.97 -12.98 -20.06
C SER A 12 -12.27 -14.02 -20.94
N ILE A 13 -13.06 -14.64 -21.82
CA ILE A 13 -12.61 -15.59 -22.82
C ILE A 13 -13.19 -15.12 -24.15
N GLY A 14 -12.34 -14.99 -25.16
CA GLY A 14 -12.72 -14.61 -26.52
C GLY A 14 -12.02 -15.51 -27.55
N MET A 15 -12.61 -15.67 -28.72
CA MET A 15 -12.03 -16.45 -29.81
C MET A 15 -12.04 -15.63 -31.09
N ASP A 16 -10.86 -15.45 -31.69
CA ASP A 16 -10.69 -14.72 -32.94
C ASP A 16 -10.32 -15.69 -34.06
N GLY A 17 -11.08 -15.69 -35.15
CA GLY A 17 -10.77 -16.45 -36.36
C GLY A 17 -10.58 -15.49 -37.53
N ASP A 18 -9.45 -15.59 -38.23
CA ASP A 18 -9.19 -14.85 -39.47
C ASP A 18 -8.88 -15.81 -40.63
N LYS A 19 -9.36 -15.46 -41.83
CA LYS A 19 -9.10 -16.16 -43.11
C LYS A 19 -9.27 -17.69 -43.10
N GLY A 20 -10.29 -18.20 -42.42
CA GLY A 20 -10.68 -19.61 -42.49
C GLY A 20 -9.77 -20.57 -41.72
N VAL A 21 -8.85 -20.06 -40.89
CA VAL A 21 -8.09 -20.86 -39.91
C VAL A 21 -8.83 -20.86 -38.57
N SER A 22 -8.92 -22.04 -37.95
CA SER A 22 -9.54 -22.24 -36.63
C SER A 22 -8.94 -21.30 -35.59
N GLY A 23 -9.83 -20.67 -34.82
CA GLY A 23 -9.58 -19.43 -34.09
C GLY A 23 -8.60 -19.53 -32.92
N THR A 24 -7.88 -18.43 -32.70
CA THR A 24 -7.03 -18.20 -31.53
C THR A 24 -7.91 -17.89 -30.33
N LEU A 25 -7.72 -18.62 -29.23
CA LEU A 25 -8.42 -18.38 -27.99
C LEU A 25 -7.63 -17.41 -27.12
N HIS A 26 -8.29 -16.36 -26.66
CA HIS A 26 -7.74 -15.32 -25.81
C HIS A 26 -8.34 -15.41 -24.42
N TYR A 27 -7.49 -15.54 -23.42
CA TYR A 27 -7.87 -15.45 -22.01
C TYR A 27 -7.41 -14.11 -21.45
N ARG A 28 -8.29 -13.42 -20.73
CA ARG A 28 -7.94 -12.26 -19.93
C ARG A 28 -8.34 -12.53 -18.48
N GLY A 29 -7.46 -12.17 -17.57
CA GLY A 29 -7.68 -12.38 -16.15
C GLY A 29 -6.97 -11.31 -15.32
N TYR A 30 -7.35 -11.27 -14.05
CA TYR A 30 -6.77 -10.38 -13.05
C TYR A 30 -6.13 -11.20 -11.94
N SER A 31 -5.32 -10.56 -11.09
CA SER A 31 -4.92 -11.13 -9.80
C SER A 31 -6.14 -11.47 -8.96
N THR A 32 -5.97 -12.36 -7.97
CA THR A 32 -7.05 -12.74 -7.05
C THR A 32 -7.62 -11.56 -6.26
N THR A 33 -6.92 -10.41 -6.22
CA THR A 33 -7.41 -9.14 -5.66
C THR A 33 -8.69 -8.64 -6.32
N ILE A 34 -9.03 -9.07 -7.55
CA ILE A 34 -10.30 -8.74 -8.18
C ILE A 34 -11.53 -9.17 -7.34
N LEU A 35 -11.37 -10.16 -6.46
CA LEU A 35 -12.41 -10.57 -5.53
C LEU A 35 -12.78 -9.46 -4.53
N LEU A 36 -11.83 -8.59 -4.19
CA LEU A 36 -12.04 -7.42 -3.32
C LEU A 36 -12.60 -6.21 -4.08
N GLU A 37 -12.62 -6.24 -5.41
CA GLU A 37 -13.26 -5.23 -6.27
C GLU A 37 -14.76 -5.51 -6.46
N SER A 38 -15.39 -6.11 -5.44
CA SER A 38 -16.84 -6.21 -5.38
C SER A 38 -17.48 -4.81 -5.31
N GLY A 39 -18.78 -4.73 -5.58
CA GLY A 39 -19.49 -3.45 -5.71
C GLY A 39 -19.25 -2.51 -4.52
N ARG A 40 -19.16 -1.20 -4.83
CA ARG A 40 -18.97 -0.12 -3.84
C ARG A 40 -20.03 -0.24 -2.73
N THR A 41 -19.59 -0.20 -1.48
CA THR A 41 -20.48 -0.37 -0.32
C THR A 41 -20.08 0.55 0.83
N MET A 42 -20.86 0.54 1.90
CA MET A 42 -20.60 1.27 3.13
C MET A 42 -20.51 0.28 4.29
N ASP A 43 -19.52 0.49 5.16
CA ASP A 43 -19.40 -0.22 6.43
C ASP A 43 -18.66 0.69 7.44
N SER A 44 -18.69 0.33 8.71
CA SER A 44 -18.01 1.09 9.75
C SER A 44 -17.43 0.20 10.83
N PHE A 45 -16.25 0.56 11.31
CA PHE A 45 -15.49 -0.17 12.30
C PHE A 45 -15.20 0.75 13.47
N THR A 46 -15.41 0.25 14.68
CA THR A 46 -15.24 0.99 15.93
C THR A 46 -14.34 0.20 16.86
N ASP A 47 -13.43 0.88 17.54
CA ASP A 47 -12.57 0.30 18.59
C ASP A 47 -11.89 -1.02 18.14
N ALA A 48 -11.22 -0.97 16.99
CA ALA A 48 -10.56 -2.10 16.37
C ALA A 48 -9.14 -1.75 15.92
N THR A 49 -8.23 -2.71 15.96
CA THR A 49 -6.89 -2.57 15.39
C THR A 49 -6.94 -2.65 13.87
N LEU A 50 -5.92 -2.11 13.20
CA LEU A 50 -5.82 -2.18 11.74
C LEU A 50 -5.84 -3.63 11.23
N GLY A 51 -5.19 -4.55 11.95
CA GLY A 51 -5.21 -5.97 11.61
C GLY A 51 -6.60 -6.62 11.74
N GLU A 52 -7.37 -6.25 12.77
CA GLU A 52 -8.75 -6.73 12.93
C GLU A 52 -9.64 -6.24 11.78
N ILE A 53 -9.56 -4.95 11.43
CA ILE A 53 -10.33 -4.36 10.34
C ILE A 53 -10.01 -5.04 9.00
N VAL A 54 -8.73 -5.23 8.68
CA VAL A 54 -8.30 -5.89 7.44
C VAL A 54 -8.83 -7.33 7.38
N SER A 55 -8.77 -8.07 8.49
CA SER A 55 -9.27 -9.45 8.55
C SER A 55 -10.78 -9.51 8.32
N GLU A 56 -11.53 -8.63 8.98
CA GLU A 56 -12.99 -8.54 8.85
C GLU A 56 -13.43 -8.18 7.43
N VAL A 57 -12.76 -7.22 6.80
CA VAL A 57 -13.05 -6.83 5.40
C VAL A 57 -12.77 -7.98 4.44
N VAL A 58 -11.65 -8.69 4.63
CA VAL A 58 -11.30 -9.83 3.77
C VAL A 58 -12.27 -10.99 3.96
N GLU A 59 -12.72 -11.24 5.19
CA GLU A 59 -13.73 -12.27 5.48
C GLU A 59 -15.08 -11.93 4.84
N LYS A 60 -15.56 -10.69 4.99
CA LYS A 60 -16.85 -10.24 4.47
C LYS A 60 -16.87 -10.11 2.94
N TYR A 61 -15.82 -9.54 2.35
CA TYR A 61 -15.83 -9.10 0.95
C TYR A 61 -14.82 -9.82 0.06
N GLY A 62 -13.81 -10.48 0.64
CA GLY A 62 -12.68 -11.05 -0.11
C GLY A 62 -12.95 -12.39 -0.78
N ASN A 63 -14.09 -13.02 -0.50
CA ASN A 63 -14.56 -14.25 -1.15
C ASN A 63 -13.47 -15.36 -1.26
N GLY A 64 -12.73 -15.58 -0.17
CA GLY A 64 -11.69 -16.62 -0.08
C GLY A 64 -10.32 -16.22 -0.60
N ILE A 65 -10.05 -14.92 -0.84
CA ILE A 65 -8.70 -14.43 -1.15
C ILE A 65 -7.72 -14.78 -0.02
N SER A 66 -6.51 -15.21 -0.40
CA SER A 66 -5.42 -15.42 0.55
C SER A 66 -4.69 -14.10 0.81
N ILE A 67 -4.56 -13.76 2.09
CA ILE A 67 -3.88 -12.55 2.56
C ILE A 67 -2.89 -12.86 3.69
N VAL A 68 -1.74 -12.20 3.67
CA VAL A 68 -0.86 -12.06 4.83
C VAL A 68 -1.13 -10.69 5.45
N ASN A 69 -1.66 -10.70 6.66
CA ASN A 69 -2.05 -9.49 7.39
C ASN A 69 -1.11 -9.27 8.58
N ASN A 70 -0.19 -8.32 8.45
CA ASN A 70 0.78 -7.99 9.49
C ASN A 70 1.15 -6.49 9.49
N PRO A 71 0.19 -5.59 9.77
CA PRO A 71 0.43 -4.15 9.82
C PRO A 71 1.43 -3.81 10.93
N ALA A 72 2.30 -2.83 10.70
CA ALA A 72 3.17 -2.26 11.72
C ALA A 72 2.36 -1.51 12.80
N PHE A 73 1.30 -0.82 12.40
CA PHE A 73 0.41 -0.10 13.32
C PHE A 73 -0.47 -1.07 14.14
N LYS A 74 -0.27 -1.08 15.47
CA LYS A 74 -0.95 -2.01 16.39
C LYS A 74 -1.99 -1.36 17.30
N SER A 75 -2.03 -0.03 17.37
CA SER A 75 -2.95 0.68 18.24
C SER A 75 -4.40 0.56 17.76
N ARG A 76 -5.35 0.75 18.68
CA ARG A 76 -6.78 0.67 18.37
C ARG A 76 -7.27 1.96 17.74
N ILE A 77 -8.00 1.82 16.65
CA ILE A 77 -8.60 2.92 15.91
C ILE A 77 -10.01 3.14 16.48
N PRO A 78 -10.33 4.32 17.04
CA PRO A 78 -11.64 4.57 17.64
C PRO A 78 -12.78 4.42 16.64
N TYR A 79 -12.57 4.93 15.42
CA TYR A 79 -13.55 4.87 14.35
C TYR A 79 -12.90 4.93 12.97
N VAL A 80 -13.37 4.10 12.05
CA VAL A 80 -13.11 4.25 10.63
C VAL A 80 -14.31 3.80 9.82
N GLN A 81 -14.59 4.54 8.75
CA GLN A 81 -15.70 4.27 7.84
C GLN A 81 -15.16 3.84 6.49
N MET A 82 -15.84 2.87 5.87
CA MET A 82 -15.77 2.58 4.45
C MET A 82 -16.91 3.34 3.75
N GLN A 83 -16.60 4.25 2.82
CA GLN A 83 -17.59 5.18 2.25
C GLN A 83 -17.68 5.05 0.73
N GLU A 84 -18.68 4.31 0.24
CA GLU A 84 -18.89 4.06 -1.18
C GLU A 84 -17.59 3.63 -1.88
N GLU A 85 -16.89 2.65 -1.36
CA GLU A 85 -15.65 2.17 -1.98
C GLU A 85 -15.68 0.65 -2.03
N SER A 86 -14.91 0.06 -2.95
CA SER A 86 -14.71 -1.38 -2.93
C SER A 86 -13.84 -1.76 -1.73
N ALA A 87 -13.89 -3.04 -1.33
CA ALA A 87 -13.01 -3.52 -0.26
C ALA A 87 -11.53 -3.33 -0.61
N TYR A 88 -11.17 -3.44 -1.89
CA TYR A 88 -9.80 -3.17 -2.34
C TYR A 88 -9.41 -1.69 -2.19
N GLU A 89 -10.30 -0.78 -2.60
CA GLU A 89 -10.09 0.66 -2.45
C GLU A 89 -9.96 1.07 -0.98
N PHE A 90 -10.81 0.52 -0.11
CA PHE A 90 -10.77 0.73 1.33
C PHE A 90 -9.42 0.31 1.92
N LEU A 91 -8.99 -0.94 1.64
CA LEU A 91 -7.71 -1.46 2.14
C LEU A 91 -6.53 -0.63 1.60
N ARG A 92 -6.56 -0.26 0.32
CA ARG A 92 -5.53 0.62 -0.26
C ARG A 92 -5.47 1.97 0.45
N ARG A 93 -6.63 2.56 0.77
CA ARG A 93 -6.72 3.83 1.50
C ARG A 93 -6.17 3.70 2.92
N LEU A 94 -6.52 2.63 3.64
CA LEU A 94 -5.98 2.37 4.97
C LEU A 94 -4.47 2.18 4.94
N ALA A 95 -3.96 1.40 3.98
CA ALA A 95 -2.53 1.20 3.83
C ALA A 95 -1.78 2.52 3.61
N TRP A 96 -2.32 3.40 2.74
CA TRP A 96 -1.76 4.73 2.54
C TRP A 96 -1.84 5.61 3.79
N GLN A 97 -2.96 5.59 4.50
CA GLN A 97 -3.22 6.42 5.68
C GLN A 97 -2.30 6.07 6.86
N TYR A 98 -2.02 4.77 7.05
CA TYR A 98 -1.18 4.25 8.15
C TYR A 98 0.25 3.89 7.71
N GLY A 99 0.63 4.16 6.46
CA GLY A 99 1.99 3.89 5.96
C GLY A 99 2.33 2.40 5.82
N GLU A 100 1.33 1.55 5.59
CA GLU A 100 1.50 0.11 5.45
C GLU A 100 1.75 -0.29 3.99
N TRP A 101 2.46 -1.42 3.82
CA TRP A 101 2.63 -2.04 2.51
C TRP A 101 1.33 -2.70 2.05
N PHE A 102 0.98 -2.56 0.78
CA PHE A 102 -0.19 -3.23 0.20
C PHE A 102 0.08 -3.65 -1.24
N TYR A 103 0.38 -4.94 -1.45
CA TYR A 103 0.78 -5.46 -2.76
C TYR A 103 0.44 -6.94 -2.95
N TYR A 104 0.29 -7.37 -4.21
CA TYR A 104 0.08 -8.77 -4.58
C TYR A 104 1.36 -9.35 -5.17
N ASN A 105 1.89 -10.42 -4.58
CA ASN A 105 3.17 -11.00 -5.02
C ASN A 105 3.03 -12.02 -6.18
N GLY A 106 1.85 -12.09 -6.81
CA GLY A 106 1.53 -13.09 -7.81
C GLY A 106 0.81 -14.32 -7.26
N GLN A 107 0.76 -14.53 -5.94
CA GLN A 107 0.02 -15.62 -5.32
C GLN A 107 -0.86 -15.18 -4.15
N VAL A 108 -0.32 -14.32 -3.28
CA VAL A 108 -0.92 -13.89 -2.02
C VAL A 108 -0.91 -12.36 -1.93
N LEU A 109 -1.97 -11.80 -1.35
CA LEU A 109 -2.06 -10.37 -1.05
C LEU A 109 -1.34 -10.08 0.28
N TYR A 110 -0.56 -9.02 0.34
CA TYR A 110 0.12 -8.59 1.56
C TYR A 110 -0.46 -7.27 2.04
N PHE A 111 -0.73 -7.19 3.34
CA PHE A 111 -1.05 -5.96 4.05
C PHE A 111 -0.12 -5.83 5.26
N GLY A 112 0.77 -4.85 5.22
CA GLY A 112 1.87 -4.66 6.16
C GLY A 112 3.21 -5.17 5.65
N ASN A 113 4.29 -4.76 6.33
CA ASN A 113 5.66 -5.04 5.91
C ASN A 113 5.96 -6.55 5.91
N PRO A 114 6.49 -7.14 4.83
CA PRO A 114 6.90 -8.55 4.78
C PRO A 114 8.14 -8.87 5.64
N TYR A 115 8.78 -7.86 6.23
CA TYR A 115 10.01 -7.85 7.04
C TYR A 115 11.28 -8.28 6.30
N LYS A 116 11.27 -9.38 5.55
CA LYS A 116 12.37 -9.80 4.67
C LYS A 116 11.88 -10.76 3.58
N GLU A 117 11.86 -10.28 2.34
CA GLU A 117 12.01 -11.19 1.20
C GLU A 117 13.49 -11.56 1.07
N LYS A 118 13.79 -12.74 0.51
CA LYS A 118 15.15 -13.21 0.32
C LYS A 118 15.80 -12.38 -0.79
N ASP A 119 16.94 -11.78 -0.51
CA ASP A 119 17.71 -11.08 -1.56
C ASP A 119 18.11 -12.09 -2.63
N GLU A 120 17.71 -11.84 -3.88
CA GLU A 120 18.14 -12.61 -5.03
C GLU A 120 19.23 -11.84 -5.77
N ASN A 121 20.34 -12.52 -6.07
CA ASN A 121 21.48 -11.89 -6.75
C ASN A 121 21.21 -11.85 -8.25
N LEU A 122 21.19 -10.65 -8.83
CA LEU A 122 21.00 -10.42 -10.25
C LEU A 122 22.32 -10.01 -10.90
N VAL A 123 22.68 -10.65 -12.01
CA VAL A 123 23.89 -10.34 -12.76
C VAL A 123 23.53 -9.61 -14.06
N TYR A 124 24.12 -8.43 -14.26
CA TYR A 124 23.97 -7.67 -15.50
C TYR A 124 24.50 -8.48 -16.71
N ASP A 125 23.84 -8.36 -17.87
CA ASP A 125 24.07 -9.16 -19.08
C ASP A 125 23.75 -10.67 -18.96
N ILE A 126 23.18 -11.11 -17.83
CA ILE A 126 22.68 -12.48 -17.65
C ILE A 126 21.20 -12.45 -17.28
N ASP A 127 20.87 -11.79 -16.17
CA ASP A 127 19.50 -11.71 -15.63
C ASP A 127 18.82 -10.37 -15.99
N MET A 128 19.61 -9.35 -16.36
CA MET A 128 19.14 -8.00 -16.64
C MET A 128 19.87 -7.39 -17.84
N ASP A 129 19.10 -6.99 -18.86
CA ASP A 129 19.61 -6.40 -20.10
C ASP A 129 19.93 -4.90 -19.97
N SER A 130 19.26 -4.20 -19.05
CA SER A 130 19.47 -2.77 -18.84
C SER A 130 19.13 -2.35 -17.41
N MET A 131 19.90 -1.40 -16.88
CA MET A 131 19.69 -0.83 -15.55
C MET A 131 19.74 0.69 -15.66
N HIS A 132 18.72 1.37 -15.13
CA HIS A 132 18.70 2.82 -15.04
C HIS A 132 18.56 3.24 -13.58
N PHE A 133 19.48 4.07 -13.11
CA PHE A 133 19.46 4.63 -11.76
C PHE A 133 19.48 6.16 -11.85
N SER A 134 18.54 6.80 -11.18
CA SER A 134 18.44 8.25 -11.11
C SER A 134 18.06 8.70 -9.70
N SER A 135 18.46 9.91 -9.34
CA SER A 135 18.12 10.55 -8.07
C SER A 135 17.57 11.95 -8.37
N CYS A 136 16.50 12.32 -7.68
CA CYS A 136 15.83 13.60 -7.85
C CYS A 136 15.66 14.25 -6.47
N VAL A 137 15.84 15.57 -6.42
CA VAL A 137 15.59 16.36 -5.20
C VAL A 137 14.09 16.67 -5.13
N ALA A 138 13.47 16.41 -3.98
CA ALA A 138 12.07 16.73 -3.70
C ALA A 138 11.93 17.25 -2.26
N PRO A 139 10.89 18.04 -1.94
CA PRO A 139 10.63 18.48 -0.56
C PRO A 139 10.54 17.26 0.36
N PHE A 140 11.33 17.26 1.43
CA PHE A 140 11.44 16.12 2.35
C PHE A 140 10.73 16.37 3.68
N HIS A 141 10.89 17.57 4.24
CA HIS A 141 10.33 17.91 5.54
C HIS A 141 8.85 18.26 5.48
N PHE A 142 8.09 17.67 6.39
CA PHE A 142 6.67 17.98 6.56
C PHE A 142 6.23 17.81 8.01
N SER A 143 5.36 18.72 8.43
CA SER A 143 4.65 18.63 9.70
C SER A 143 3.18 18.30 9.46
N ARG A 144 2.56 17.66 10.44
CA ARG A 144 1.12 17.38 10.49
C ARG A 144 0.51 18.08 11.69
N GLN A 145 -0.64 18.69 11.47
CA GLN A 145 -1.45 19.31 12.52
C GLN A 145 -2.80 18.62 12.63
N ASP A 146 -3.24 18.42 13.87
CA ASP A 146 -4.58 17.94 14.21
C ASP A 146 -5.04 18.58 15.52
N TYR A 147 -6.31 18.41 15.87
CA TYR A 147 -6.90 18.97 17.08
C TYR A 147 -7.72 17.92 17.82
N LEU A 148 -7.38 17.72 19.09
CA LEU A 148 -8.09 16.82 20.00
C LEU A 148 -9.16 17.61 20.77
N SER A 149 -10.43 17.42 20.40
CA SER A 149 -11.56 18.14 21.01
C SER A 149 -11.75 17.83 22.49
N ASP A 150 -11.57 16.58 22.89
CA ASP A 150 -11.87 16.11 24.25
C ASP A 150 -10.95 16.74 25.29
N SER A 151 -9.69 17.00 24.92
CA SER A 151 -8.71 17.64 25.79
C SER A 151 -8.43 19.10 25.44
N HIS A 152 -9.04 19.65 24.37
CA HIS A 152 -8.74 20.98 23.83
C HIS A 152 -7.23 21.16 23.55
N MET A 153 -6.62 20.18 22.88
CA MET A 153 -5.17 20.17 22.60
C MET A 153 -4.90 20.14 21.11
N ASP A 154 -4.03 21.02 20.63
CA ASP A 154 -3.43 20.92 19.30
C ASP A 154 -2.39 19.79 19.30
N MET A 155 -2.43 18.94 18.29
CA MET A 155 -1.44 17.89 18.04
C MET A 155 -0.55 18.30 16.87
N PHE A 156 0.75 18.13 17.07
CA PHE A 156 1.77 18.38 16.06
C PHE A 156 2.63 17.12 15.90
N GLY A 157 2.77 16.64 14.67
CA GLY A 157 3.73 15.60 14.30
C GLY A 157 4.72 16.15 13.29
N ASP A 158 5.98 15.77 13.38
CA ASP A 158 7.04 16.17 12.44
C ASP A 158 7.71 14.92 11.85
N ASP A 159 8.40 15.06 10.71
CA ASP A 159 9.11 13.97 10.05
C ASP A 159 10.42 13.60 10.76
N SER A 160 10.30 13.11 12.00
CA SER A 160 11.44 12.84 12.89
C SER A 160 12.04 11.44 12.75
N GLU A 161 11.36 10.50 12.07
CA GLU A 161 11.85 9.14 11.91
C GLU A 161 13.01 9.04 10.90
N ALA A 162 14.09 8.39 11.33
CA ALA A 162 15.19 8.05 10.45
C ALA A 162 14.77 6.96 9.46
N VAL A 163 14.70 7.30 8.17
CA VAL A 163 14.44 6.32 7.11
C VAL A 163 15.60 5.31 7.05
N ARG A 164 15.29 4.02 7.18
CA ARG A 164 16.28 2.93 7.05
C ARG A 164 16.55 2.62 5.58
N GLY A 165 17.78 2.22 5.26
CA GLY A 165 18.15 1.81 3.90
C GLY A 165 18.51 2.95 2.95
N ILE A 166 18.77 4.15 3.46
CA ILE A 166 19.21 5.30 2.64
C ILE A 166 20.58 5.00 2.03
N ASN A 167 20.67 5.04 0.70
CA ASN A 167 21.94 4.99 -0.02
C ASN A 167 22.58 6.39 -0.14
N THR A 168 23.84 6.44 -0.59
CA THR A 168 24.60 7.69 -0.73
C THR A 168 23.93 8.72 -1.63
N TYR A 169 23.24 8.29 -2.68
CA TYR A 169 22.55 9.17 -3.62
C TYR A 169 21.32 9.82 -3.00
N LEU A 170 20.50 9.04 -2.29
CA LEU A 170 19.32 9.53 -1.58
C LEU A 170 19.72 10.48 -0.44
N ALA A 171 20.78 10.14 0.31
CA ALA A 171 21.31 11.02 1.35
C ALA A 171 21.75 12.39 0.79
N ASN A 172 22.37 12.40 -0.39
CA ASN A 172 22.78 13.65 -1.04
C ASN A 172 21.57 14.46 -1.56
N ALA A 173 20.55 13.79 -2.08
CA ALA A 173 19.32 14.44 -2.52
C ALA A 173 18.55 15.07 -1.34
N MET A 174 18.43 14.37 -0.21
CA MET A 174 17.83 14.89 1.02
C MET A 174 18.58 16.12 1.54
N LYS A 175 19.91 16.03 1.67
CA LYS A 175 20.75 17.17 2.08
C LYS A 175 20.63 18.38 1.15
N THR A 176 20.51 18.14 -0.16
CA THR A 176 20.33 19.23 -1.14
C THR A 176 18.93 19.85 -1.03
N SER A 177 17.92 19.03 -0.73
CA SER A 177 16.53 19.45 -0.53
C SER A 177 16.40 20.48 0.59
N GLU A 178 17.07 20.25 1.72
CA GLU A 178 17.07 21.16 2.89
C GLU A 178 17.50 22.60 2.53
N GLY A 179 18.46 22.75 1.60
CA GLY A 179 18.91 24.06 1.14
C GLY A 179 17.97 24.71 0.10
N MET A 180 17.29 23.89 -0.70
CA MET A 180 16.48 24.31 -1.85
C MET A 180 15.03 24.63 -1.46
N TYR A 181 14.40 23.80 -0.65
CA TYR A 181 13.01 23.93 -0.22
C TYR A 181 12.96 24.45 1.21
N ARG A 182 12.90 25.78 1.36
CA ARG A 182 12.89 26.45 2.67
C ARG A 182 11.49 26.67 3.26
N SER A 183 10.45 26.48 2.46
CA SER A 183 9.06 26.62 2.90
C SER A 183 8.67 25.42 3.76
N GLN A 184 8.12 25.69 4.95
CA GLN A 184 7.52 24.64 5.76
C GLN A 184 6.28 24.07 5.05
N THR A 185 6.21 22.76 4.95
CA THR A 185 5.01 22.05 4.51
C THR A 185 4.26 21.58 5.75
N THR A 186 3.09 22.13 5.98
CA THR A 186 2.18 21.69 7.04
C THR A 186 0.94 21.08 6.38
N MET A 187 0.67 19.83 6.71
CA MET A 187 -0.48 19.08 6.23
C MET A 187 -1.47 18.84 7.37
N TYR A 188 -2.74 18.63 7.03
CA TYR A 188 -3.71 18.12 7.99
C TYR A 188 -3.46 16.63 8.21
N SER A 189 -3.76 16.12 9.41
CA SER A 189 -3.65 14.68 9.64
C SER A 189 -4.71 13.92 8.84
N HIS A 190 -4.28 12.88 8.13
CA HIS A 190 -5.20 11.97 7.46
C HIS A 190 -5.70 10.86 8.39
N THR A 191 -5.20 10.73 9.62
CA THR A 191 -5.64 9.71 10.60
C THR A 191 -6.96 10.10 11.26
N ALA A 192 -7.67 9.12 11.83
CA ALA A 192 -8.90 9.41 12.57
C ALA A 192 -8.61 10.31 13.78
N THR A 193 -9.48 11.30 14.00
CA THR A 193 -9.44 12.22 15.14
C THR A 193 -9.45 11.44 16.46
N GLY A 194 -8.57 11.80 17.40
CA GLY A 194 -8.50 11.13 18.70
C GLY A 194 -7.34 10.15 18.89
N HIS A 195 -6.59 9.83 17.84
CA HIS A 195 -5.41 8.98 17.97
C HIS A 195 -4.16 9.85 18.11
N PRO A 196 -3.39 9.76 19.22
CA PRO A 196 -2.07 10.36 19.27
C PRO A 196 -1.28 9.80 18.08
N LEU A 197 -0.71 10.68 17.25
CA LEU A 197 0.36 10.25 16.37
C LEU A 197 1.54 9.95 17.29
N ASP A 198 1.56 8.76 17.89
CA ASP A 198 2.74 8.21 18.55
C ASP A 198 3.76 7.93 17.44
N ILE A 199 4.41 9.00 16.99
CA ILE A 199 5.67 8.94 16.28
C ILE A 199 6.73 8.88 17.39
N GLU A 200 6.94 7.68 17.94
CA GLU A 200 8.12 7.34 18.74
C GLU A 200 9.08 6.47 17.93
#